data_AF-A0AA95H9M5-F1
#
_entry.id   AF-A0AA95H9M5-F1
#
_cell.length_a   1.000
_cell.length_b   1.000
_cell.length_c   1.000
_cell.angle_alpha   90.00
_cell.angle_beta   90.00
_cell.angle_gamma   90.00
#
_symmetry.space_group_name_H-M   'P 1'
#
loop_
_entity.id
_entity.type
_entity.pdbx_description
1 polymer ?
#
loop_
_entity_poly.entity_id
_entity_poly.type
_entity_poly.pdbx_seq_one_letter_code
_entity_poly.pdbx_strand_id
1 'polypeptide(L)'
;MQLRVLLAAGLLATVSVAAADEVWDSNVGRIVYTDEIGPTAVFSYHSDNEPGVIYILGLAKVYQNRGLYEGYWAKNKAKVACETERPGLNGKMTRYWGRLQVKFIDSNFPSRWEGTWSYCNGKAEPVKIEATPGTPAPAKN
;
A
#
# COMPACT_ATOMS: atom_id res chain seq x y z
N MET A 1 -44.24 -34.08 -32.35
CA MET A 1 -43.74 -32.69 -32.29
C MET A 1 -43.23 -32.45 -30.88
N GLN A 2 -41.93 -32.60 -30.63
CA GLN A 2 -41.33 -32.36 -29.31
C GLN A 2 -40.27 -31.29 -29.45
N LEU A 3 -40.56 -30.10 -28.90
CA LEU A 3 -39.68 -28.94 -28.90
C LEU A 3 -38.71 -29.09 -27.73
N ARG A 4 -37.44 -29.41 -28.01
CA ARG A 4 -36.38 -29.41 -27.00
C ARG A 4 -35.93 -27.97 -26.76
N VAL A 5 -36.34 -27.40 -25.63
CA VAL A 5 -35.82 -26.11 -25.16
C VAL A 5 -34.40 -26.34 -24.64
N LEU A 6 -33.40 -25.92 -25.41
CA LEU A 6 -32.01 -25.84 -24.97
C LEU A 6 -31.87 -24.57 -24.12
N LEU A 7 -31.86 -24.70 -22.80
CA LEU A 7 -31.42 -23.63 -21.91
C LEU A 7 -29.90 -23.47 -22.05
N ALA A 8 -29.47 -22.46 -22.81
CA ALA A 8 -28.10 -21.97 -22.78
C ALA A 8 -27.93 -21.09 -21.53
N ALA A 9 -27.47 -21.68 -20.43
CA ALA A 9 -27.01 -20.93 -19.26
C ALA A 9 -25.65 -20.31 -19.59
N GLY A 10 -25.66 -19.03 -19.97
CA GLY A 10 -24.45 -18.25 -20.19
C GLY A 10 -23.67 -18.09 -18.89
N LEU A 11 -22.48 -18.68 -18.84
CA LEU A 11 -21.47 -18.42 -17.81
C LEU A 11 -21.01 -16.96 -17.95
N LEU A 12 -21.55 -16.06 -17.13
CA LEU A 12 -20.96 -14.75 -16.89
C LEU A 12 -19.65 -14.97 -16.13
N ALA A 13 -18.54 -15.09 -16.86
CA ALA A 13 -17.22 -15.01 -16.29
C ALA A 13 -17.02 -13.57 -15.76
N THR A 14 -17.28 -13.35 -14.47
CA THR A 14 -16.82 -12.15 -13.80
C THR A 14 -15.30 -12.19 -13.82
N VAL A 15 -14.69 -11.37 -14.67
CA VAL A 15 -13.26 -11.12 -14.63
C VAL A 15 -12.99 -10.39 -13.32
N SER A 16 -12.66 -11.15 -12.28
CA SER A 16 -12.07 -10.62 -11.07
C SER A 16 -10.78 -9.94 -11.51
N VAL A 17 -10.79 -8.61 -11.58
CA VAL A 17 -9.54 -7.86 -11.61
C VAL A 17 -8.94 -8.10 -10.23
N ALA A 18 -8.18 -9.19 -10.08
CA ALA A 18 -7.26 -9.34 -8.97
C ALA A 18 -6.43 -8.06 -9.01
N ALA A 19 -6.59 -7.20 -7.99
CA ALA A 19 -5.80 -5.99 -7.87
C ALA A 19 -4.35 -6.46 -7.83
N ALA A 20 -3.67 -6.35 -8.96
CA ALA A 20 -2.24 -6.57 -9.01
C ALA A 20 -1.65 -5.64 -7.97
N ASP A 21 -0.86 -6.20 -7.05
CA ASP A 21 -0.15 -5.45 -6.03
C ASP A 21 0.43 -4.18 -6.67
N GLU A 22 -0.11 -3.00 -6.35
CA GLU A 22 0.39 -1.76 -6.95
C GLU A 22 1.83 -1.61 -6.50
N VAL A 23 2.73 -1.49 -7.47
CA VAL A 23 4.15 -1.40 -7.20
C VAL A 23 4.63 -0.01 -7.55
N TRP A 24 5.50 0.52 -6.71
CA TRP A 24 6.22 1.75 -7.00
C TRP A 24 7.71 1.57 -6.84
N ASP A 25 8.44 2.14 -7.79
CA ASP A 25 9.85 2.44 -7.63
C ASP A 25 9.96 3.82 -6.97
N SER A 26 10.73 3.93 -5.89
CA SER A 26 10.85 5.15 -5.11
C SER A 26 12.29 5.42 -4.64
N ASN A 27 12.55 6.66 -4.24
CA ASN A 27 13.83 7.07 -3.66
C ASN A 27 14.12 6.43 -2.27
N VAL A 28 13.17 5.72 -1.67
CA VAL A 28 13.35 4.95 -0.41
C VAL A 28 13.28 3.44 -0.62
N GLY A 29 13.40 3.00 -1.88
CA GLY A 29 13.33 1.61 -2.30
C GLY A 29 11.97 1.25 -2.88
N ARG A 30 11.79 -0.02 -3.24
CA ARG A 30 10.54 -0.52 -3.81
C ARG A 30 9.44 -0.53 -2.75
N ILE A 31 8.26 -0.04 -3.13
CA ILE A 31 7.06 -0.03 -2.30
C ILE A 31 6.00 -0.87 -3.00
N VAL A 32 5.29 -1.70 -2.26
CA VAL A 32 4.28 -2.62 -2.80
C VAL A 32 3.01 -2.51 -1.96
N TYR A 33 1.86 -2.28 -2.59
CA TYR A 33 0.56 -2.46 -1.96
C TYR A 33 0.34 -3.96 -1.77
N THR A 34 0.35 -4.44 -0.52
CA THR A 34 0.34 -5.87 -0.22
C THR A 34 -0.93 -6.39 0.42
N ASP A 35 -1.66 -5.54 1.16
CA ASP A 35 -2.83 -6.00 1.91
C ASP A 35 -3.76 -4.85 2.31
N GLU A 36 -4.91 -5.19 2.90
CA GLU A 36 -5.90 -4.27 3.43
C GLU A 36 -6.43 -4.74 4.79
N ILE A 37 -6.50 -3.83 5.76
CA ILE A 37 -7.10 -4.08 7.08
C ILE A 37 -8.25 -3.10 7.29
N GLY A 38 -9.47 -3.57 7.01
CA GLY A 38 -10.66 -2.73 7.02
C GLY A 38 -10.50 -1.57 6.02
N PRO A 39 -10.59 -0.29 6.44
CA PRO A 39 -10.36 0.86 5.57
C PRO A 39 -8.87 1.20 5.35
N THR A 40 -7.94 0.43 5.91
CA THR A 40 -6.50 0.75 5.89
C THR A 40 -5.79 0.00 4.79
N ALA A 41 -5.14 0.71 3.87
CA ALA A 41 -4.21 0.10 2.92
C ALA A 41 -2.87 -0.20 3.61
N VAL A 42 -2.29 -1.36 3.29
CA VAL A 42 -1.00 -1.81 3.83
C VAL A 42 0.02 -1.85 2.71
N PHE A 43 1.06 -1.02 2.81
CA PHE A 43 2.19 -1.09 1.90
C PHE A 43 3.39 -1.73 2.59
N SER A 44 4.07 -2.61 1.89
CA SER A 44 5.41 -3.05 2.26
C SER A 44 6.46 -2.20 1.56
N TYR A 45 7.60 -1.99 2.22
CA TYR A 45 8.76 -1.35 1.63
C TYR A 45 10.04 -1.95 2.23
N HIS A 46 11.15 -1.82 1.50
CA HIS A 46 12.47 -2.42 1.76
C HIS A 46 12.66 -3.91 1.43
N SER A 47 13.94 -4.28 1.32
CA SER A 47 14.46 -5.61 0.96
C SER A 47 14.45 -6.61 2.13
N ASP A 48 14.61 -7.89 1.80
CA ASP A 48 14.50 -9.08 2.67
C ASP A 48 15.13 -8.95 4.07
N ASN A 49 16.15 -8.11 4.26
CA ASN A 49 16.87 -7.95 5.52
C ASN A 49 16.36 -6.80 6.43
N GLU A 50 15.65 -5.81 5.90
CA GLU A 50 15.13 -4.67 6.69
C GLU A 50 13.69 -4.27 6.33
N PRO A 51 12.73 -5.21 6.39
CA PRO A 51 11.36 -4.95 5.99
C PRO A 51 10.73 -3.80 6.79
N GLY A 52 9.86 -3.05 6.13
CA GLY A 52 9.02 -2.04 6.73
C GLY A 52 7.59 -2.15 6.23
N VAL A 53 6.66 -1.61 7.03
CA VAL A 53 5.24 -1.53 6.69
C VAL A 53 4.75 -0.11 6.82
N ILE A 54 3.81 0.26 5.96
CA ILE A 54 3.08 1.52 6.00
C ILE A 54 1.59 1.20 6.10
N TYR A 55 0.91 1.88 7.00
CA TYR A 55 -0.53 1.80 7.17
C TYR A 55 -1.15 3.14 6.80
N ILE A 56 -2.06 3.15 5.83
CA ILE A 56 -2.69 4.37 5.31
C ILE A 56 -4.20 4.26 5.46
N LEU A 57 -4.78 5.12 6.31
CA LEU A 57 -6.20 5.06 6.62
C LEU A 57 -7.03 5.67 5.48
N GLY A 58 -8.11 4.98 5.09
CA GLY A 58 -9.07 5.45 4.10
C GLY A 58 -8.66 5.23 2.64
N LEU A 59 -7.52 4.58 2.41
CA LEU A 59 -7.02 4.29 1.06
C LEU A 59 -7.42 2.88 0.55
N ALA A 60 -7.84 1.98 1.44
CA ALA A 60 -8.22 0.62 1.03
C ALA A 60 -9.32 0.66 -0.04
N LYS A 61 -9.12 -0.09 -1.13
CA LYS A 61 -10.04 -0.19 -2.28
C LYS A 61 -10.34 1.13 -3.01
N VAL A 62 -9.57 2.19 -2.76
CA VAL A 62 -9.73 3.47 -3.46
C VAL A 62 -8.75 3.55 -4.62
N TYR A 63 -9.24 3.38 -5.84
CA TYR A 63 -8.42 3.36 -7.06
C TYR A 63 -8.61 4.61 -7.95
N GLN A 64 -9.56 5.47 -7.61
CA GLN A 64 -9.92 6.67 -8.37
C GLN A 64 -10.12 7.84 -7.41
N ASN A 65 -9.96 9.06 -7.93
CA ASN A 65 -10.10 10.30 -7.17
C ASN A 65 -9.23 10.33 -5.89
N ARG A 66 -8.05 9.70 -5.96
CA ARG A 66 -7.08 9.68 -4.86
C ARG A 66 -6.53 11.08 -4.62
N GLY A 67 -6.45 11.46 -3.34
CA GLY A 67 -5.95 12.76 -2.91
C GLY A 67 -4.86 12.64 -1.85
N LEU A 68 -5.15 13.17 -0.66
CA LEU A 68 -4.24 13.19 0.48
C LEU A 68 -4.71 12.20 1.55
N TYR A 69 -3.79 11.37 2.04
CA TYR A 69 -4.06 10.37 3.07
C TYR A 69 -3.03 10.43 4.17
N GLU A 70 -3.49 10.20 5.39
CA GLU A 70 -2.65 10.11 6.57
C GLU A 70 -2.38 8.64 6.92
N GLY A 71 -1.21 8.41 7.50
CA GLY A 71 -0.75 7.10 7.85
C GLY A 71 0.46 7.13 8.76
N TYR A 72 1.07 5.96 8.92
CA TYR A 72 2.34 5.83 9.63
C TYR A 72 3.16 4.70 9.03
N TRP A 73 4.48 4.85 9.11
CA TRP A 73 5.43 3.79 8.81
C TRP A 73 5.89 3.13 10.11
N ALA A 74 6.24 1.84 10.03
CA ALA A 74 6.77 1.08 11.15
C ALA A 74 7.83 0.07 10.70
N LYS A 75 8.84 -0.16 11.55
CA LYS A 75 9.92 -1.14 11.34
C LYS A 75 10.24 -1.88 12.64
N ASN A 76 11.02 -2.96 12.54
CA ASN A 76 11.58 -3.63 13.72
C ASN A 76 12.70 -2.82 14.39
N LYS A 77 13.40 -1.97 13.62
CA LYS A 77 14.47 -1.10 14.10
C LYS A 77 14.54 0.15 13.22
N ALA A 78 14.81 1.30 13.84
CA ALA A 78 15.06 2.56 13.16
C ALA A 78 16.01 3.42 14.01
N LYS A 79 16.41 4.58 13.49
CA LYS A 79 17.33 5.52 14.18
C LYS A 79 16.75 6.05 15.49
N VAL A 80 15.44 6.22 15.57
CA VAL A 80 14.73 6.80 16.72
C VAL A 80 13.67 5.82 17.21
N ALA A 81 13.69 5.54 18.51
CA ALA A 81 12.62 4.82 19.20
C ALA A 81 11.64 5.82 19.82
N CYS A 82 10.36 5.61 19.61
CA CYS A 82 9.28 6.41 20.18
C CYS A 82 8.92 5.96 21.59
N GLU A 83 8.28 6.85 22.35
CA GLU A 83 7.75 6.55 23.68
C GLU A 83 6.54 5.60 23.62
N THR A 84 5.76 5.67 22.53
CA THR A 84 4.59 4.83 22.32
C THR A 84 4.85 3.75 21.28
N GLU A 85 4.02 2.71 21.34
CA GLU A 85 4.07 1.59 20.39
C GLU A 85 2.93 1.66 19.39
N ARG A 86 3.20 1.17 18.18
CA ARG A 86 2.18 0.94 17.14
C ARG A 86 2.35 -0.44 16.53
N PRO A 87 1.28 -1.02 15.95
CA PRO A 87 1.40 -2.22 15.13
C PRO A 87 2.43 -2.01 14.01
N GLY A 88 3.38 -2.92 13.92
CA GLY A 88 4.37 -2.97 12.85
C GLY A 88 4.16 -4.19 11.97
N LEU A 89 5.26 -4.76 11.47
CA LEU A 89 5.25 -5.93 10.60
C LEU A 89 4.42 -7.07 11.22
N ASN A 90 3.49 -7.62 10.44
CA ASN A 90 2.60 -8.71 10.84
C ASN A 90 1.82 -8.42 12.14
N GLY A 91 1.53 -7.14 12.41
CA GLY A 91 0.79 -6.71 13.61
C GLY A 91 1.61 -6.68 14.90
N LYS A 92 2.91 -7.04 14.87
CA LYS A 92 3.77 -6.98 16.06
C LYS A 92 4.00 -5.54 16.48
N MET A 93 3.74 -5.22 17.75
CA MET A 93 3.97 -3.88 18.30
C MET A 93 5.46 -3.49 18.21
N THR A 94 5.72 -2.23 17.85
CA THR A 94 7.06 -1.65 17.76
C THR A 94 7.08 -0.19 18.22
N ARG A 95 8.20 0.22 18.82
CA ARG A 95 8.50 1.63 19.13
C ARG A 95 9.15 2.36 17.96
N TYR A 96 9.51 1.67 16.89
CA TYR A 96 10.16 2.27 15.73
C TYR A 96 9.13 2.57 14.66
N TRP A 97 8.51 3.75 14.78
CA TRP A 97 7.48 4.20 13.87
C TRP A 97 7.55 5.72 13.66
N GLY A 98 6.77 6.22 12.71
CA GLY A 98 6.55 7.65 12.56
C GLY A 98 5.43 8.01 11.60
N ARG A 99 5.00 9.26 11.61
CA ARG A 99 3.89 9.72 10.75
C ARG A 99 4.30 9.69 9.28
N LEU A 100 3.32 9.44 8.43
CA LEU A 100 3.42 9.52 6.98
C LEU A 100 2.16 10.19 6.44
N GLN A 101 2.32 11.12 5.51
CA GLN A 101 1.24 11.65 4.70
C GLN A 101 1.55 11.36 3.23
N VAL A 102 0.62 10.70 2.54
CA VAL A 102 0.73 10.33 1.13
C VAL A 102 -0.17 11.23 0.30
N LYS A 103 0.43 11.94 -0.66
CA LYS A 103 -0.27 12.79 -1.62
C LYS A 103 -0.15 12.19 -3.01
N PHE A 104 -1.26 11.73 -3.56
CA PHE A 104 -1.31 11.27 -4.94
C PHE A 104 -1.19 12.46 -5.91
N ILE A 105 -0.27 12.33 -6.87
CA ILE A 105 -0.05 13.31 -7.95
C ILE A 105 -1.08 13.04 -9.06
N ASP A 106 -1.24 11.76 -9.41
CA ASP A 106 -2.25 11.31 -10.37
C ASP A 106 -3.46 10.75 -9.60
N SER A 107 -4.67 11.22 -9.89
CA SER A 107 -5.85 10.85 -9.11
C SER A 107 -6.33 9.41 -9.33
N ASN A 108 -5.93 8.76 -10.42
CA ASN A 108 -6.41 7.44 -10.83
C ASN A 108 -5.26 6.45 -11.00
N PHE A 109 -5.50 5.19 -10.65
CA PHE A 109 -4.54 4.10 -10.80
C PHE A 109 -4.10 3.88 -12.27
N PRO A 110 -2.81 3.56 -12.52
CA PRO A 110 -1.69 3.58 -11.57
C PRO A 110 -1.25 5.03 -11.29
N SER A 111 -0.91 5.35 -10.03
CA SER A 111 -0.63 6.74 -9.66
C SER A 111 0.77 6.95 -9.12
N ARG A 112 1.40 8.07 -9.50
CA ARG A 112 2.53 8.62 -8.75
C ARG A 112 2.06 9.27 -7.46
N TRP A 113 2.91 9.28 -6.44
CA TRP A 113 2.63 9.96 -5.19
C TRP A 113 3.90 10.48 -4.51
N GLU A 114 3.73 11.51 -3.69
CA GLU A 114 4.75 12.03 -2.79
C GLU A 114 4.40 11.71 -1.34
N GLY A 115 5.41 11.42 -0.52
CA GLY A 115 5.25 11.18 0.91
C GLY A 115 6.02 12.19 1.75
N THR A 116 5.38 12.78 2.75
CA THR A 116 6.08 13.46 3.86
C THR A 116 6.06 12.56 5.08
N TRP A 117 7.18 12.45 5.79
CA TRP A 117 7.29 11.52 6.91
C TRP A 117 8.07 12.15 8.07
N SER A 118 7.89 11.61 9.27
CA SER A 118 8.64 12.00 10.48
C SER A 118 9.04 10.77 11.28
N TYR A 119 9.94 10.92 12.26
CA TYR A 119 10.05 9.98 13.37
C TYR A 119 9.00 10.30 14.44
N CYS A 120 8.30 9.29 14.94
CA CYS A 120 7.27 9.45 15.96
C CYS A 120 6.28 10.58 15.59
N ASN A 121 5.94 11.43 16.56
CA ASN A 121 5.18 12.66 16.37
C ASN A 121 6.06 13.90 16.09
N GLY A 122 7.33 13.69 15.72
CA GLY A 122 8.32 14.75 15.49
C GLY A 122 8.07 15.58 14.24
N LYS A 123 9.01 16.48 13.95
CA LYS A 123 8.97 17.29 12.72
C LYS A 123 9.13 16.42 11.49
N ALA A 124 8.53 16.86 10.38
CA ALA A 124 8.72 16.21 9.10
C ALA A 124 10.21 16.25 8.71
N GLU A 125 10.69 15.14 8.19
CA GLU A 125 12.03 15.03 7.61
C GLU A 125 12.10 15.86 6.32
N PRO A 126 13.26 16.47 6.01
CA PRO A 126 13.41 17.32 4.84
C PRO A 126 13.33 16.54 3.53
N VAL A 127 13.66 15.25 3.56
CA VAL A 127 13.63 14.36 2.39
C VAL A 127 12.24 13.76 2.25
N LYS A 128 11.56 14.11 1.17
CA LYS A 128 10.29 13.50 0.78
C LYS A 128 10.50 12.13 0.14
N ILE A 129 9.45 11.31 0.18
CA ILE A 129 9.35 10.10 -0.63
C ILE A 129 8.76 10.49 -1.98
N GLU A 130 9.34 9.98 -3.05
CA GLU A 130 8.85 10.17 -4.42
C GLU A 130 8.67 8.78 -5.04
N ALA A 131 7.43 8.43 -5.37
CA ALA A 131 7.07 7.09 -5.82
C ALA A 131 6.41 7.13 -7.19
N THR A 132 6.96 6.37 -8.14
CA THR A 132 6.44 6.24 -9.51
C THR A 132 5.99 4.82 -9.78
N PRO A 133 4.89 4.59 -10.52
CA PRO A 133 4.45 3.25 -10.87
C PRO A 133 5.59 2.40 -11.46
N GLY A 134 5.87 1.27 -10.80
CA GLY A 134 6.82 0.27 -11.23
C GLY A 134 6.10 -0.93 -11.84
N THR A 135 6.83 -1.77 -12.58
CA THR A 135 6.27 -3.03 -13.10
C THR A 135 6.20 -4.06 -11.96
N PRO A 136 5.06 -4.75 -11.74
CA PRO A 136 5.00 -5.87 -10.80
C PRO A 136 6.08 -6.91 -11.11
N ALA A 137 6.66 -7.54 -10.08
CA ALA A 137 7.60 -8.62 -10.32
C ALA A 137 6.86 -9.79 -11.00
N PRO A 138 7.49 -10.51 -11.94
CA PRO A 138 6.86 -11.71 -12.49
C PRO A 138 6.57 -12.68 -11.35
N ALA A 139 5.37 -13.27 -11.36
CA ALA A 139 4.99 -14.30 -10.40
C ALA A 139 6.07 -15.40 -10.43
N LYS A 140 6.66 -15.72 -9.27
CA LYS A 140 7.55 -16.88 -9.16
C LYS A 140 6.66 -18.12 -9.30
N ASN A 141 6.79 -18.82 -10.42
CA ASN A 141 6.17 -20.12 -10.68
C ASN A 141 6.63 -21.17 -9.67
#